data_AF-A0A7S0HTA4-F1
#
_entry.id   AF-A0A7S0HTA4-F1
#
_cell.length_a   1.000
_cell.length_b   1.000
_cell.length_c   1.000
_cell.angle_alpha   90.00
_cell.angle_beta   90.00
_cell.angle_gamma   90.00
#
_symmetry.space_group_name_H-M   'P 1'
#
loop_
_entity.id
_entity.type
_entity.pdbx_description
1 polymer ?
#
loop_
_entity_poly.entity_id
_entity_poly.type
_entity_poly.pdbx_seq_one_letter_code
_entity_poly.pdbx_strand_id
1 'polypeptide(L)'
;PGAAEGEGGAVGAECLERWPLYVFLTSATVCLGTSTVYHLFGTANEKWEIALRNVDYAGIVSLIVGSCAPVVQYGFGDAFPLTRLVYMLAIGGLGAAVLVCSLTPWFDRHNGLRIALFVALALSGVVALLHAMVAHDFSPRVVSMLHGVLAMGGTYLLG
;
A
#
# COMPACT_ATOMS: atom_id res chain seq x y z
N PRO A 1 -9.11 41.24 -36.22
CA PRO A 1 -10.42 41.03 -35.58
C PRO A 1 -11.16 39.85 -36.25
N GLY A 2 -11.23 38.63 -35.75
CA GLY A 2 -11.25 38.06 -34.40
C GLY A 2 -12.15 36.80 -34.47
N ALA A 3 -11.95 35.84 -33.56
CA ALA A 3 -12.74 34.61 -33.32
C ALA A 3 -12.59 33.45 -34.34
N ALA A 4 -12.47 32.17 -33.98
CA ALA A 4 -12.54 31.44 -32.70
C ALA A 4 -11.63 30.19 -32.84
N GLU A 5 -10.58 30.04 -32.03
CA GLU A 5 -10.57 29.28 -30.76
C GLU A 5 -11.00 27.83 -30.92
N GLY A 6 -10.00 26.97 -31.11
CA GLY A 6 -10.13 25.52 -31.00
C GLY A 6 -10.18 25.12 -29.54
N GLU A 7 -11.31 24.61 -29.09
CA GLU A 7 -11.44 23.87 -27.84
C GLU A 7 -10.89 22.45 -28.00
N GLY A 8 -9.56 22.38 -28.13
CA GLY A 8 -8.82 21.20 -27.71
C GLY A 8 -8.76 21.24 -26.19
N GLY A 9 -9.74 20.60 -25.54
CA GLY A 9 -9.81 20.47 -24.09
C GLY A 9 -8.52 19.90 -23.53
N ALA A 10 -7.62 20.79 -23.13
CA ALA A 10 -6.48 20.51 -22.30
C ALA A 10 -7.01 20.06 -20.94
N VAL A 11 -7.30 18.77 -20.83
CA VAL A 11 -7.25 18.07 -19.54
C VAL A 11 -5.83 18.28 -19.06
N GLY A 12 -5.67 19.26 -18.16
CA GLY A 12 -4.38 19.66 -17.63
C GLY A 12 -3.62 18.43 -17.18
N ALA A 13 -2.53 18.12 -17.88
CA ALA A 13 -1.54 17.18 -17.41
C ALA A 13 -0.85 17.83 -16.20
N GLU A 14 -1.50 17.80 -15.03
CA GLU A 14 -0.78 17.90 -13.77
C GLU A 14 0.29 16.81 -13.83
N CYS A 15 1.57 17.18 -13.74
CA CYS A 15 2.68 16.23 -13.72
C CYS A 15 2.66 15.50 -12.37
N LEU A 16 1.65 14.67 -12.15
CA LEU A 16 1.53 13.82 -10.98
C LEU A 16 2.75 12.91 -10.93
N GLU A 17 3.44 12.95 -9.80
CA GLU A 17 4.59 12.10 -9.57
C GLU A 17 4.20 10.63 -9.69
N ARG A 18 4.79 9.92 -10.67
CA ARG A 18 4.44 8.53 -11.00
C ARG A 18 5.18 7.50 -10.14
N TRP A 19 6.19 7.93 -9.38
CA TRP A 19 6.98 7.05 -8.52
C TRP A 19 6.15 6.21 -7.54
N PRO A 20 5.04 6.69 -6.92
CA PRO A 20 4.25 5.88 -6.00
C PRO A 20 3.55 4.73 -6.72
N LEU A 21 3.16 4.94 -7.98
CA LEU A 21 2.58 3.90 -8.81
C LEU A 21 3.61 2.81 -9.14
N TYR A 22 4.85 3.18 -9.44
CA TYR A 22 5.92 2.21 -9.64
C TYR A 22 6.20 1.40 -8.36
N VAL A 23 6.16 2.03 -7.19
CA VAL A 23 6.30 1.32 -5.90
C VAL A 23 5.15 0.31 -5.69
N PHE A 24 3.92 0.70 -5.97
CA PHE A 24 2.77 -0.22 -5.87
C PHE A 24 2.85 -1.38 -6.88
N LEU A 25 3.17 -1.09 -8.14
CA LEU A 25 3.25 -2.13 -9.17
C LEU A 25 4.40 -3.10 -8.92
N THR A 26 5.55 -2.60 -8.48
CA THR A 26 6.69 -3.45 -8.12
C THR A 26 6.38 -4.32 -6.90
N SER A 27 5.74 -3.78 -5.86
CA SER A 27 5.33 -4.58 -4.70
C SER A 27 4.28 -5.64 -5.06
N ALA A 28 3.31 -5.32 -5.93
CA ALA A 28 2.33 -6.28 -6.45
C ALA A 28 2.99 -7.39 -7.26
N THR A 29 3.94 -7.05 -8.13
CA THR A 29 4.68 -8.04 -8.94
C THR A 29 5.50 -8.97 -8.05
N VAL A 30 6.16 -8.42 -7.02
CA VAL A 30 6.90 -9.23 -6.04
C VAL A 30 5.96 -10.17 -5.30
N CYS A 31 4.82 -9.67 -4.79
CA CYS A 31 3.84 -10.47 -4.06
C CYS A 31 3.26 -11.62 -4.90
N LEU A 32 2.87 -11.35 -6.15
CA LEU A 32 2.31 -12.37 -7.03
C LEU A 32 3.40 -13.38 -7.47
N GLY A 33 4.62 -12.90 -7.70
CA GLY A 33 5.76 -13.74 -8.04
C GLY A 33 6.13 -14.69 -6.91
N THR A 34 6.22 -14.19 -5.67
CA THR A 34 6.54 -15.00 -4.49
C THR A 34 5.47 -16.06 -4.24
N SER A 35 4.19 -15.69 -4.41
CA SER A 35 3.06 -16.62 -4.28
C SER A 35 3.08 -17.73 -5.33
N THR A 36 3.37 -17.37 -6.59
CA THR A 36 3.48 -18.34 -7.68
C THR A 36 4.62 -19.34 -7.43
N VAL A 37 5.78 -18.86 -6.97
CA VAL A 37 6.93 -19.73 -6.64
C VAL A 37 6.60 -20.65 -5.47
N TYR A 38 5.92 -20.16 -4.43
CA TYR A 38 5.48 -20.99 -3.31
C TYR A 38 4.53 -22.10 -3.75
N HIS A 39 3.51 -21.80 -4.56
CA HIS A 39 2.56 -22.81 -5.03
C HIS A 39 3.17 -23.82 -6.02
N LEU A 40 4.17 -23.41 -6.81
CA LEU A 40 4.80 -24.28 -7.80
C LEU A 40 5.85 -25.21 -7.18
N PHE A 41 6.62 -24.74 -6.19
CA PHE A 41 7.75 -25.47 -5.64
C PHE A 41 7.58 -25.89 -4.17
N GLY A 42 6.58 -25.36 -3.46
CA GLY A 42 6.38 -25.60 -2.03
C GLY A 42 6.14 -27.07 -1.68
N THR A 43 5.47 -27.83 -2.55
CA THR A 43 5.21 -29.27 -2.33
C THR A 43 6.36 -30.17 -2.76
N ALA A 44 7.38 -29.64 -3.45
CA ALA A 44 8.46 -30.44 -3.98
C ALA A 44 9.49 -30.86 -2.92
N ASN A 45 9.61 -30.09 -1.82
CA ASN A 45 10.59 -30.37 -0.76
C ASN A 45 10.24 -29.63 0.54
N GLU A 46 10.12 -30.40 1.63
CA GLU A 46 9.76 -29.94 2.99
C GLU A 46 10.68 -28.81 3.52
N LYS A 47 11.97 -28.81 3.15
CA LYS A 47 12.90 -27.75 3.56
C LYS A 47 12.67 -26.44 2.80
N TRP A 48 12.27 -26.55 1.53
CA TRP A 48 11.97 -25.38 0.69
C TRP A 48 10.58 -24.83 0.98
N GLU A 49 9.63 -25.67 1.42
CA GLU A 49 8.28 -25.26 1.80
C GLU A 49 8.27 -24.14 2.84
N ILE A 50 9.00 -24.32 3.94
CA ILE A 50 9.05 -23.33 5.04
C ILE A 50 9.68 -22.02 4.57
N ALA A 51 10.78 -22.09 3.81
CA ALA A 51 11.45 -20.91 3.29
C ALA A 51 10.57 -20.15 2.29
N LEU A 52 9.93 -20.85 1.36
CA LEU A 52 9.05 -20.26 0.35
C LEU A 52 7.78 -19.67 0.97
N ARG A 53 7.23 -20.30 2.01
CA ARG A 53 6.09 -19.76 2.78
C ARG A 53 6.43 -18.42 3.42
N ASN A 54 7.62 -18.31 4.01
CA ASN A 54 8.07 -17.07 4.63
C ASN A 54 8.31 -15.96 3.59
N VAL A 55 8.80 -16.33 2.40
CA VAL A 55 8.99 -15.40 1.26
C VAL A 55 7.65 -14.92 0.68
N ASP A 56 6.66 -15.81 0.55
CA ASP A 56 5.31 -15.42 0.13
C ASP A 56 4.67 -14.43 1.12
N TYR A 57 4.82 -14.72 2.41
CA TYR A 57 4.33 -13.84 3.46
C TYR A 57 5.02 -12.47 3.45
N ALA A 58 6.32 -12.41 3.18
CA ALA A 58 7.06 -11.17 2.96
C ALA A 58 6.53 -10.39 1.74
N GLY A 59 6.11 -11.09 0.69
CA GLY A 59 5.43 -10.51 -0.48
C GLY A 59 4.15 -9.79 -0.10
N ILE A 60 3.28 -10.42 0.70
CA ILE A 60 2.03 -9.82 1.19
C ILE A 60 2.31 -8.53 2.00
N VAL A 61 3.26 -8.58 2.94
CA VAL A 61 3.65 -7.40 3.74
C VAL A 61 4.14 -6.26 2.84
N SER A 62 4.97 -6.59 1.85
CA SER A 62 5.49 -5.61 0.89
C SER A 62 4.39 -4.97 0.05
N LEU A 63 3.37 -5.74 -0.35
CA LEU A 63 2.20 -5.23 -1.06
C LEU A 63 1.37 -4.28 -0.20
N ILE A 64 1.13 -4.63 1.08
CA ILE A 64 0.41 -3.76 2.02
C ILE A 64 1.12 -2.41 2.12
N VAL A 65 2.42 -2.40 2.41
CA VAL A 65 3.22 -1.17 2.53
C VAL A 65 3.24 -0.39 1.21
N GLY A 66 3.46 -1.06 0.08
CA GLY A 66 3.53 -0.42 -1.23
C GLY A 66 2.20 0.17 -1.70
N SER A 67 1.07 -0.42 -1.31
CA SER A 67 -0.27 0.12 -1.62
C SER A 67 -0.60 1.40 -0.87
N CYS A 68 0.02 1.63 0.29
CA CYS A 68 -0.13 2.88 1.04
C CYS A 68 0.64 4.06 0.44
N ALA A 69 1.72 3.81 -0.33
CA ALA A 69 2.54 4.86 -0.94
C ALA A 69 1.74 5.83 -1.84
N PRO A 70 0.93 5.36 -2.82
CA PRO A 70 0.10 6.28 -3.62
C PRO A 70 -0.98 6.98 -2.80
N VAL A 71 -1.58 6.30 -1.80
CA VAL A 71 -2.61 6.89 -0.94
C VAL A 71 -2.05 8.08 -0.16
N VAL A 72 -0.85 7.94 0.43
CA VAL A 72 -0.20 9.01 1.18
C VAL A 72 0.31 10.12 0.25
N GLN A 73 0.93 9.77 -0.88
CA GLN A 73 1.47 10.75 -1.81
C GLN A 73 0.38 11.62 -2.42
N TYR A 74 -0.68 11.00 -2.96
CA TYR A 74 -1.76 11.74 -3.61
C TYR A 74 -2.77 12.31 -2.61
N GLY A 75 -2.86 11.75 -1.41
CA GLY A 75 -3.76 12.22 -0.35
C GLY A 75 -3.27 13.47 0.38
N PHE A 76 -1.96 13.68 0.53
CA PHE A 76 -1.38 14.87 1.17
C PHE A 76 -0.69 15.82 0.19
N GLY A 77 -0.29 15.32 -0.99
CA GLY A 77 0.30 16.11 -2.07
C GLY A 77 1.47 16.97 -1.62
N ASP A 78 1.64 18.13 -2.26
CA ASP A 78 2.61 19.14 -1.86
C ASP A 78 2.04 20.14 -0.84
N ALA A 79 0.75 20.05 -0.54
CA ALA A 79 0.08 20.90 0.46
C ALA A 79 0.55 20.59 1.89
N PHE A 80 0.87 19.32 2.19
CA PHE A 80 1.28 18.87 3.53
C PHE A 80 2.54 17.99 3.49
N PRO A 81 3.73 18.54 3.16
CA PRO A 81 4.94 17.76 2.92
C PRO A 81 5.46 17.05 4.19
N LEU A 82 5.32 17.68 5.36
CA LEU A 82 5.75 17.08 6.63
C LEU A 82 4.86 15.90 7.02
N THR A 83 3.54 16.07 6.92
CA THR A 83 2.54 15.02 7.21
C THR A 83 2.75 13.81 6.29
N ARG A 84 2.96 14.06 4.99
CA ARG A 84 3.31 13.05 3.98
C ARG A 84 4.54 12.25 4.39
N LEU A 85 5.64 12.93 4.75
CA LEU A 85 6.87 12.27 5.17
C LEU A 85 6.69 11.43 6.44
N VAL A 86 5.99 11.95 7.44
CA VAL A 86 5.73 11.24 8.70
C VAL A 86 4.95 9.95 8.45
N TYR A 87 3.88 9.99 7.63
CA TYR A 87 3.12 8.78 7.31
C TYR A 87 3.94 7.78 6.47
N MET A 88 4.73 8.25 5.51
CA MET A 88 5.59 7.35 4.73
C MET A 88 6.63 6.64 5.59
N LEU A 89 7.29 7.37 6.51
CA LEU A 89 8.26 6.78 7.43
C LEU A 89 7.59 5.86 8.44
N ALA A 90 6.40 6.22 8.95
CA ALA A 90 5.65 5.38 9.88
C ALA A 90 5.22 4.07 9.22
N ILE A 91 4.61 4.12 8.04
CA ILE A 91 4.13 2.95 7.31
C ILE A 91 5.31 2.07 6.86
N GLY A 92 6.38 2.68 6.34
CA GLY A 92 7.60 1.96 5.97
C GLY A 92 8.27 1.30 7.18
N GLY A 93 8.36 2.00 8.30
CA GLY A 93 8.94 1.51 9.55
C GLY A 93 8.12 0.38 10.18
N LEU A 94 6.80 0.53 10.27
CA LEU A 94 5.90 -0.53 10.71
C LEU A 94 5.95 -1.72 9.76
N GLY A 95 5.99 -1.49 8.46
CA GLY A 95 6.16 -2.52 7.44
C GLY A 95 7.44 -3.33 7.61
N ALA A 96 8.57 -2.65 7.80
CA ALA A 96 9.85 -3.28 8.07
C ALA A 96 9.82 -4.08 9.39
N ALA A 97 9.22 -3.52 10.45
CA ALA A 97 9.05 -4.21 11.72
C ALA A 97 8.19 -5.48 11.57
N VAL A 98 7.08 -5.40 10.84
CA VAL A 98 6.23 -6.55 10.50
C VAL A 98 7.04 -7.59 9.75
N LEU A 99 7.81 -7.20 8.73
CA LEU A 99 8.64 -8.11 7.93
C LEU A 99 9.67 -8.84 8.80
N VAL A 100 10.43 -8.10 9.62
CA VAL A 100 11.45 -8.67 10.51
C VAL A 100 10.82 -9.62 11.53
N CYS A 101 9.71 -9.24 12.16
CA CYS A 101 8.99 -10.09 13.11
C CYS A 101 8.44 -11.34 12.42
N SER A 102 8.01 -11.23 11.17
CA SER A 102 7.41 -12.31 10.39
C SER A 102 8.43 -13.35 9.90
N LEU A 103 9.66 -12.92 9.63
CA LEU A 103 10.75 -13.79 9.18
C LEU A 103 11.56 -14.39 10.34
N THR A 104 11.40 -13.86 11.56
CA THR A 104 12.16 -14.30 12.72
C THR A 104 11.37 -15.38 13.49
N PRO A 105 11.86 -16.64 13.53
CA PRO A 105 11.15 -17.75 14.19
C PRO A 105 10.98 -17.57 15.72
N TRP A 106 11.73 -16.67 16.33
CA TRP A 106 11.56 -16.30 17.74
C TRP A 106 10.19 -15.65 18.03
N PHE A 107 9.63 -14.96 17.04
CA PHE A 107 8.33 -14.29 17.15
C PHE A 107 7.13 -15.24 16.97
N ASP A 108 7.35 -16.48 16.51
CA ASP A 108 6.28 -17.51 16.45
C ASP A 108 5.75 -17.87 17.84
N ARG A 109 6.53 -17.63 18.89
CA ARG A 109 6.09 -17.78 20.29
C ARG A 109 5.31 -16.56 20.81
N HIS A 110 5.40 -15.42 20.11
CA HIS A 110 4.81 -14.13 20.47
C HIS A 110 3.84 -13.64 19.38
N ASN A 111 2.94 -14.53 18.93
CA ASN A 111 1.96 -14.25 17.89
C ASN A 111 1.15 -12.96 18.12
N GLY A 112 0.90 -12.59 19.38
CA GLY A 112 0.22 -11.34 19.72
C GLY A 112 0.94 -10.08 19.25
N LEU A 113 2.28 -10.07 19.27
CA LEU A 113 3.07 -8.92 18.81
C LEU A 113 3.04 -8.79 17.29
N ARG A 114 3.09 -9.92 16.57
CA ARG A 114 2.93 -9.93 15.11
C ARG A 114 1.56 -9.38 14.72
N ILE A 115 0.49 -9.88 15.33
CA ILE A 115 -0.88 -9.42 15.09
C ILE A 115 -1.01 -7.92 15.43
N ALA A 116 -0.47 -7.49 16.56
CA ALA A 116 -0.50 -6.08 16.96
C ALA A 116 0.19 -5.17 15.94
N LEU A 117 1.33 -5.58 15.38
CA LEU A 117 2.04 -4.82 14.35
C LEU A 117 1.25 -4.75 13.03
N PHE A 118 0.62 -5.85 12.61
CA PHE A 118 -0.27 -5.84 11.43
C PHE A 118 -1.48 -4.92 11.63
N VAL A 119 -2.10 -4.98 12.81
CA VAL A 119 -3.22 -4.12 13.16
C VAL A 119 -2.78 -2.66 13.20
N ALA A 120 -1.62 -2.36 13.80
CA ALA A 120 -1.07 -1.00 13.84
C ALA A 120 -0.77 -0.48 12.43
N LEU A 121 -0.22 -1.32 11.54
CA LEU A 121 0.05 -0.97 10.15
C LEU A 121 -1.26 -0.66 9.41
N ALA A 122 -2.27 -1.53 9.53
CA ALA A 122 -3.58 -1.32 8.92
C ALA A 122 -4.27 -0.04 9.45
N LEU A 123 -4.26 0.16 10.77
CA LEU A 123 -4.81 1.36 11.41
C LEU A 123 -4.08 2.62 10.96
N SER A 124 -2.76 2.58 10.78
CA SER A 124 -2.00 3.74 10.31
C SER A 124 -2.44 4.21 8.91
N GLY A 125 -2.81 3.27 8.02
CA GLY A 125 -3.40 3.57 6.72
C GLY A 125 -4.79 4.19 6.82
N VAL A 126 -5.65 3.65 7.70
CA VAL A 126 -7.00 4.21 7.94
C VAL A 126 -6.91 5.64 8.51
N VAL A 127 -6.02 5.87 9.47
CA VAL A 127 -5.79 7.20 10.06
C VAL A 127 -5.27 8.18 9.01
N ALA A 128 -4.34 7.76 8.15
CA ALA A 128 -3.85 8.61 7.05
C ALA A 128 -4.98 9.01 6.09
N LEU A 129 -5.87 8.07 5.74
CA LEU A 129 -7.02 8.34 4.88
C LEU A 129 -8.01 9.32 5.52
N LEU A 130 -8.37 9.10 6.79
CA LEU A 130 -9.27 10.00 7.53
C LEU A 130 -8.69 11.41 7.67
N HIS A 131 -7.39 11.51 7.96
CA HIS A 131 -6.72 12.80 8.05
C HIS A 131 -6.68 13.49 6.69
N ALA A 132 -6.44 12.77 5.59
CA ALA A 132 -6.53 13.33 4.24
C ALA A 132 -7.95 13.85 3.91
N MET A 133 -9.01 13.16 4.37
CA MET A 133 -10.41 13.60 4.21
C MET A 133 -10.70 14.92 4.92
N VAL A 134 -10.27 15.03 6.19
CA VAL A 134 -10.44 16.26 6.98
C VAL A 134 -9.61 17.40 6.40
N ALA A 135 -8.37 17.12 5.96
CA ALA A 135 -7.47 18.13 5.42
C ALA A 135 -7.91 18.70 4.06
N HIS A 136 -8.80 18.02 3.33
CA HIS A 136 -9.30 18.43 2.01
C HIS A 136 -10.81 18.74 2.03
N ASP A 137 -11.42 18.99 3.19
CA ASP A 137 -12.83 19.37 3.34
C ASP A 137 -13.81 18.45 2.58
N PHE A 138 -13.55 17.14 2.55
CA PHE A 138 -14.35 16.16 1.80
C PHE A 138 -14.48 16.47 0.30
N SER A 139 -13.44 17.04 -0.31
CA SER A 139 -13.40 17.29 -1.76
C SER A 139 -13.75 16.03 -2.58
N PRO A 140 -14.37 16.18 -3.76
CA PRO A 140 -14.79 15.04 -4.60
C PRO A 140 -13.62 14.11 -4.99
N ARG A 141 -12.38 14.63 -5.03
CA ARG A 141 -11.16 13.84 -5.27
C ARG A 141 -10.92 12.82 -4.15
N VAL A 142 -11.06 13.22 -2.89
CA VAL A 142 -10.84 12.32 -1.74
C VAL A 142 -12.01 11.36 -1.55
N VAL A 143 -13.24 11.78 -1.86
CA VAL A 143 -14.41 10.88 -1.87
C VAL A 143 -14.26 9.78 -2.91
N SER A 144 -13.70 10.08 -4.09
CA SER A 144 -13.37 9.06 -5.10
C SER A 144 -12.33 8.05 -4.60
N MET A 145 -11.28 8.52 -3.90
CA MET A 145 -10.31 7.62 -3.25
C MET A 145 -10.96 6.73 -2.20
N LEU A 146 -11.89 7.27 -1.39
CA LEU A 146 -12.62 6.48 -0.41
C LEU A 146 -13.45 5.36 -1.07
N HIS A 147 -14.18 5.66 -2.14
CA HIS A 147 -14.91 4.63 -2.89
C HIS A 147 -13.97 3.54 -3.43
N GLY A 148 -12.78 3.91 -3.91
CA GLY A 148 -11.76 2.95 -4.33
C GLY A 148 -11.28 2.05 -3.19
N VAL A 149 -11.01 2.63 -2.02
CA VAL A 149 -10.60 1.89 -0.81
C VAL A 149 -11.72 0.96 -0.31
N LEU A 150 -12.98 1.43 -0.31
CA LEU A 150 -14.13 0.63 0.08
C LEU A 150 -14.38 -0.53 -0.90
N ALA A 151 -14.25 -0.28 -2.21
CA ALA A 151 -14.34 -1.33 -3.21
C ALA A 151 -13.22 -2.38 -3.02
N MET A 152 -11.98 -1.93 -2.78
CA MET A 152 -10.86 -2.83 -2.50
C MET A 152 -11.10 -3.65 -1.22
N GLY A 153 -11.51 -3.02 -0.13
CA GLY A 153 -11.85 -3.70 1.12
C GLY A 153 -12.99 -4.70 0.95
N GLY A 154 -14.00 -4.36 0.15
CA GLY A 154 -15.07 -5.26 -0.22
C GLY A 154 -14.57 -6.50 -0.97
N THR A 155 -13.67 -6.33 -1.96
CA THR A 155 -13.08 -7.47 -2.67
C THR A 155 -12.22 -8.36 -1.76
N TYR A 156 -11.59 -7.80 -0.74
CA TYR A 156 -10.80 -8.56 0.23
C TYR A 156 -11.66 -9.41 1.18
N LEU A 157 -12.92 -9.03 1.43
CA LEU A 157 -13.85 -9.80 2.25
C LEU A 157 -14.56 -10.91 1.45
N LEU A 158 -14.63 -10.76 0.13
CA LEU A 158 -15.32 -11.71 -0.76
C LEU A 158 -14.42 -12.86 -1.22
N GLY A 159 -13.10 -12.65 -1.25
CA GLY A 159 -12.09 -13.67 -1.59
C GLY A 159 -11.72 -14.54 -0.40
#